data_AF-A0A8J8SI65-F1
#
_entry.id   AF-A0A8J8SI65-F1
#
_cell.length_a   1.000
_cell.length_b   1.000
_cell.length_c   1.000
_cell.angle_alpha   90.00
_cell.angle_beta   90.00
_cell.angle_gamma   90.00
#
_symmetry.space_group_name_H-M   'P 1'
#
loop_
_entity.id
_entity.type
_entity.pdbx_description
1 polymer ?
#
loop_
_entity_poly.entity_id
_entity_poly.type
_entity_poly.pdbx_seq_one_letter_code
_entity_poly.pdbx_strand_id
1 'polypeptide(L)'
;MLKDKKKALVIGLSLLLMSVIGNIWYYEAQRIDEPIVLQHYYEISLRQGENMMEVYYITNKNDGAKLIDIYFPKYDLQMYVKHDQIYQYKYYDLHNDYMTFYISEDMEQANIDDMILDEAVVTFNNGIKQTIHIGKIMAGGRKGSGQIHGTMSGSSSTGEAKVVYEVHKDITIHHISTNLYEESKGLVKMAMYTDHGRVQARSNAGSKEKIQEQEHFHGKNIKTIPYVPIKDISLPFKATKSLEVCTYIPAPEDERKFNVYNLRYALHFEDVNGDQGIEYLLNIDYRPDFANRSLKDFIKSRGK
;
A
#
# COMPACT_ATOMS: atom_id res chain seq x y z
N MET A 1 -13.61 13.87 64.47
CA MET A 1 -12.22 13.68 63.99
C MET A 1 -11.89 12.26 63.53
N LEU A 2 -11.85 11.22 64.38
CA LEU A 2 -11.52 9.84 63.91
C LEU A 2 -12.59 9.25 62.96
N LYS A 3 -13.87 9.54 63.20
CA LYS A 3 -15.00 9.07 62.37
C LYS A 3 -14.98 9.67 60.96
N ASP A 4 -14.55 10.93 60.84
CA ASP A 4 -14.48 11.66 59.57
C ASP A 4 -13.30 11.19 58.72
N LYS A 5 -12.16 10.87 59.37
CA LYS A 5 -11.00 10.23 58.71
C LYS A 5 -11.34 8.84 58.16
N LYS A 6 -12.10 8.03 58.90
CA LYS A 6 -12.55 6.71 58.44
C LYS A 6 -13.47 6.82 57.23
N LYS A 7 -14.42 7.78 57.22
CA LYS A 7 -15.30 8.02 56.07
C LYS A 7 -14.52 8.49 54.83
N ALA A 8 -13.59 9.44 55.00
CA ALA A 8 -12.75 9.90 53.90
C ALA A 8 -11.91 8.77 53.30
N LEU A 9 -11.33 7.90 54.14
CA LEU A 9 -10.59 6.72 53.69
C LEU A 9 -11.47 5.76 52.87
N VAL A 10 -12.68 5.46 53.34
CA VAL A 10 -13.62 4.57 52.63
C VAL A 10 -14.00 5.15 51.28
N ILE A 11 -14.36 6.44 51.22
CA ILE A 11 -14.70 7.12 49.97
C ILE A 11 -13.51 7.11 49.00
N GLY A 12 -12.31 7.43 49.48
CA GLY A 12 -11.09 7.38 48.67
C GLY A 12 -10.82 6.00 48.11
N LEU A 13 -10.98 4.95 48.92
CA LEU A 13 -10.81 3.57 48.48
C LEU A 13 -11.88 3.15 47.46
N SER A 14 -13.13 3.55 47.65
CA SER A 14 -14.22 3.30 46.70
C SER A 14 -13.98 3.99 45.36
N LEU A 15 -13.52 5.25 45.35
CA LEU A 15 -13.16 5.96 44.12
C LEU A 15 -12.00 5.29 43.39
N LEU A 16 -10.98 4.84 44.14
CA LEU A 16 -9.86 4.10 43.57
C LEU A 16 -10.33 2.78 42.94
N LEU A 17 -11.19 2.03 43.62
CA LEU A 17 -11.76 0.78 43.10
C LEU A 17 -12.58 1.03 41.83
N MET A 18 -13.45 2.05 41.82
CA MET A 18 -14.22 2.42 40.63
C MET A 18 -13.32 2.87 39.48
N SER A 19 -12.23 3.57 39.76
CA SER A 19 -11.24 3.95 38.74
C SER A 19 -10.55 2.74 38.13
N VAL A 20 -10.22 1.73 38.93
CA VAL A 20 -9.62 0.48 38.43
C VAL A 20 -10.62 -0.30 37.59
N ILE A 21 -11.85 -0.48 38.07
CA ILE A 21 -12.91 -1.17 37.33
C ILE A 21 -13.19 -0.46 36.00
N GLY A 22 -13.35 0.86 36.03
CA GLY A 22 -13.56 1.66 34.83
C GLY A 22 -12.42 1.52 33.83
N ASN A 23 -11.17 1.47 34.31
CA ASN A 23 -10.02 1.26 33.44
C ASN A 23 -9.96 -0.15 32.83
N ILE A 24 -10.30 -1.18 33.62
CA ILE A 24 -10.39 -2.58 33.13
C ILE A 24 -11.49 -2.69 32.08
N TRP A 25 -12.70 -2.19 32.36
CA TRP A 25 -13.79 -2.17 31.38
C TRP A 25 -13.43 -1.41 30.12
N TYR A 26 -12.77 -0.26 30.25
CA TYR A 26 -12.32 0.50 29.10
C TYR A 26 -11.28 -0.27 28.27
N TYR A 27 -10.37 -1.02 28.92
CA TYR A 27 -9.39 -1.85 28.21
C TYR A 27 -10.04 -3.03 27.50
N GLU A 28 -10.94 -3.77 28.18
CA GLU A 28 -11.67 -4.91 27.58
C GLU A 28 -12.52 -4.46 26.39
N ALA A 29 -13.17 -3.29 26.48
CA ALA A 29 -13.93 -2.71 25.37
C ALA A 29 -13.08 -2.26 24.17
N GLN A 30 -11.75 -2.41 24.21
CA GLN A 30 -10.85 -2.16 23.08
C GLN A 30 -10.24 -3.44 22.54
N ARG A 31 -10.48 -4.60 23.15
CA ARG A 31 -9.90 -5.85 22.66
C ARG A 31 -10.58 -6.31 21.38
N ILE A 32 -9.77 -6.86 20.48
CA ILE A 32 -10.26 -7.60 19.33
C ILE A 32 -10.27 -9.09 19.66
N ASP A 33 -11.35 -9.80 19.31
CA ASP A 33 -11.43 -11.24 19.63
C ASP A 33 -10.41 -12.09 18.86
N GLU A 34 -10.04 -11.63 17.67
CA GLU A 34 -9.15 -12.33 16.76
C GLU A 34 -8.29 -11.32 16.01
N PRO A 35 -7.08 -11.72 15.57
CA PRO A 35 -6.23 -10.91 14.69
C PRO A 35 -6.99 -10.45 13.44
N ILE A 36 -6.65 -9.25 12.95
CA ILE A 36 -7.24 -8.66 11.76
C ILE A 36 -6.16 -8.45 10.72
N VAL A 37 -6.20 -9.25 9.65
CA VAL A 37 -5.35 -9.06 8.47
C VAL A 37 -5.90 -7.91 7.64
N LEU A 38 -5.04 -6.96 7.26
CA LEU A 38 -5.43 -5.84 6.39
C LEU A 38 -5.70 -6.33 4.97
N GLN A 39 -6.34 -5.48 4.16
CA GLN A 39 -6.51 -5.80 2.74
C GLN A 39 -5.29 -5.36 1.94
N HIS A 40 -4.80 -6.24 1.07
CA HIS A 40 -3.64 -6.06 0.21
C HIS A 40 -4.07 -6.02 -1.26
N TYR A 41 -3.67 -4.97 -1.95
CA TYR A 41 -3.94 -4.73 -3.37
C TYR A 41 -2.62 -4.60 -4.11
N TYR A 42 -2.10 -5.74 -4.58
CA TYR A 42 -0.74 -5.85 -5.11
C TYR A 42 -0.70 -6.31 -6.56
N GLU A 43 0.22 -5.77 -7.34
CA GLU A 43 0.62 -6.26 -8.67
C GLU A 43 2.08 -6.74 -8.64
N ILE A 44 2.28 -8.01 -8.28
CA ILE A 44 3.60 -8.60 -8.11
C ILE A 44 4.03 -9.37 -9.36
N SER A 45 5.30 -9.20 -9.75
CA SER A 45 5.89 -10.09 -10.74
C SER A 45 6.48 -11.28 -10.06
N LEU A 46 5.99 -12.44 -10.48
CA LEU A 46 6.62 -13.68 -10.09
C LEU A 46 7.91 -13.85 -10.87
N ARG A 47 8.92 -14.34 -10.17
CA ARG A 47 10.17 -14.84 -10.75
C ARG A 47 10.31 -16.31 -10.36
N GLN A 48 10.99 -17.08 -11.19
CA GLN A 48 11.42 -18.41 -10.82
C GLN A 48 12.10 -18.38 -9.44
N GLY A 49 11.68 -19.28 -8.55
CA GLY A 49 12.28 -19.41 -7.24
C GLY A 49 11.55 -18.67 -6.12
N GLU A 50 12.32 -18.10 -5.20
CA GLU A 50 11.79 -17.46 -3.99
C GLU A 50 11.25 -16.06 -4.30
N ASN A 51 9.96 -15.86 -4.00
CA ASN A 51 9.26 -14.58 -4.09
C ASN A 51 8.88 -14.11 -2.69
N MET A 52 8.75 -12.79 -2.51
CA MET A 52 8.43 -12.19 -1.21
C MET A 52 7.29 -11.19 -1.33
N MET A 53 6.46 -11.11 -0.29
CA MET A 53 5.44 -10.06 -0.15
C MET A 53 5.26 -9.65 1.31
N GLU A 54 4.93 -8.39 1.55
CA GLU A 54 4.61 -7.89 2.88
C GLU A 54 3.14 -8.11 3.20
N VAL A 55 2.85 -8.62 4.39
CA VAL A 55 1.50 -8.78 4.93
C VAL A 55 1.40 -8.02 6.24
N TYR A 56 0.31 -7.26 6.37
CA TYR A 56 0.03 -6.44 7.52
C TYR A 56 -1.17 -6.99 8.27
N TYR A 57 -1.05 -7.11 9.59
CA TYR A 57 -2.15 -7.51 10.46
C TYR A 57 -2.05 -6.87 11.84
N ILE A 58 -3.17 -6.83 12.54
CA ILE A 58 -3.30 -6.19 13.85
C ILE A 58 -3.68 -7.25 14.88
N THR A 59 -2.98 -7.25 16.02
CA THR A 59 -3.30 -8.09 17.18
C THR A 59 -3.55 -7.24 18.42
N ASN A 60 -4.07 -7.83 19.50
CA ASN A 60 -4.07 -7.13 20.77
C ASN A 60 -2.63 -7.01 21.28
N LYS A 61 -2.37 -5.92 22.00
CA LYS A 61 -1.06 -5.74 22.62
C LYS A 61 -0.72 -6.92 23.53
N ASN A 62 0.46 -7.50 23.32
CA ASN A 62 1.00 -8.63 24.10
C ASN A 62 0.18 -9.94 24.05
N ASP A 63 -0.71 -10.16 23.07
CA ASP A 63 -1.41 -11.46 22.96
C ASP A 63 -0.54 -12.59 22.42
N GLY A 64 0.62 -12.26 21.84
CA GLY A 64 1.61 -13.21 21.32
C GLY A 64 1.17 -13.91 20.03
N ALA A 65 0.03 -13.53 19.46
CA ALA A 65 -0.43 -14.06 18.18
C ALA A 65 0.51 -13.60 17.07
N LYS A 66 1.06 -14.56 16.33
CA LYS A 66 1.92 -14.32 15.17
C LYS A 66 1.42 -15.11 13.99
N LEU A 67 1.37 -14.48 12.82
CA LEU A 67 1.13 -15.17 11.57
C LEU A 67 2.22 -16.22 11.37
N ILE A 68 1.86 -17.41 10.91
CA ILE A 68 2.81 -18.47 10.54
C ILE A 68 2.78 -18.67 9.04
N ASP A 69 1.58 -18.77 8.49
CA ASP A 69 1.39 -19.13 7.09
C ASP A 69 0.09 -18.58 6.52
N ILE A 70 0.11 -18.42 5.20
CA ILE A 70 -1.05 -18.07 4.37
C ILE A 70 -1.16 -19.12 3.27
N TYR A 71 -2.32 -19.75 3.16
CA TYR A 71 -2.64 -20.71 2.12
C TYR A 71 -3.69 -20.13 1.16
N PHE A 72 -3.46 -20.27 -0.14
CA PHE A 72 -4.39 -19.88 -1.20
C PHE A 72 -4.95 -21.14 -1.87
N PRO A 73 -6.14 -21.63 -1.45
CA PRO A 73 -6.67 -22.92 -1.88
C PRO A 73 -6.84 -23.05 -3.39
N LYS A 74 -7.20 -21.95 -4.06
CA LYS A 74 -7.46 -21.91 -5.51
C LYS A 74 -6.26 -22.35 -6.36
N TYR A 75 -5.04 -22.11 -5.87
CA TYR A 75 -3.80 -22.40 -6.59
C TYR A 75 -2.89 -23.38 -5.85
N ASP A 76 -3.36 -23.95 -4.75
CA ASP A 76 -2.56 -24.76 -3.83
C ASP A 76 -1.22 -24.08 -3.45
N LEU A 77 -1.28 -22.75 -3.23
CA LEU A 77 -0.10 -21.94 -2.98
C LEU A 77 0.03 -21.64 -1.48
N GLN A 78 1.18 -21.97 -0.92
CA GLN A 78 1.51 -21.76 0.48
C GLN A 78 2.59 -20.70 0.64
N MET A 79 2.38 -19.77 1.55
CA MET A 79 3.35 -18.74 1.93
C MET A 79 3.71 -18.88 3.42
N TYR A 80 4.97 -18.57 3.75
CA TYR A 80 5.51 -18.69 5.11
C TYR A 80 6.17 -17.40 5.57
N VAL A 81 6.10 -17.09 6.86
CA VAL A 81 6.80 -15.93 7.42
C VAL A 81 8.31 -16.15 7.38
N LYS A 82 9.05 -15.17 6.84
CA LYS A 82 10.52 -15.15 6.83
C LYS A 82 11.10 -14.09 7.78
N HIS A 83 10.40 -12.97 7.95
CA HIS A 83 10.79 -11.90 8.86
C HIS A 83 9.56 -11.19 9.39
N ASP A 84 9.56 -10.83 10.68
CA ASP A 84 8.50 -10.07 11.34
C ASP A 84 9.00 -8.71 11.84
N GLN A 85 8.16 -7.68 11.68
CA GLN A 85 8.35 -6.36 12.28
C GLN A 85 7.09 -5.97 13.05
N ILE A 86 7.27 -5.46 14.28
CA ILE A 86 6.15 -5.13 15.17
C ILE A 86 6.20 -3.66 15.55
N TYR A 87 5.12 -2.94 15.26
CA TYR A 87 4.90 -1.56 15.68
C TYR A 87 3.88 -1.52 16.82
N GLN A 88 4.33 -1.06 17.99
CA GLN A 88 3.53 -1.09 19.20
C GLN A 88 2.67 0.17 19.34
N TYR A 89 1.37 -0.03 19.45
CA TYR A 89 0.42 1.03 19.77
C TYR A 89 -0.07 0.91 21.22
N LYS A 90 -1.00 1.79 21.61
CA LYS A 90 -1.50 1.82 23.00
C LYS A 90 -2.20 0.52 23.40
N TYR A 91 -3.07 -0.01 22.53
CA TYR A 91 -3.91 -1.19 22.78
C TYR A 91 -3.64 -2.36 21.84
N TYR A 92 -2.89 -2.12 20.76
CA TYR A 92 -2.71 -3.04 19.66
C TYR A 92 -1.25 -3.12 19.25
N ASP A 93 -0.90 -4.21 18.60
CA ASP A 93 0.37 -4.34 17.88
C ASP A 93 0.04 -4.46 16.38
N LEU A 94 0.70 -3.65 15.55
CA LEU A 94 0.65 -3.77 14.09
C LEU A 94 1.88 -4.55 13.63
N HIS A 95 1.64 -5.65 12.95
CA HIS A 95 2.68 -6.49 12.41
C HIS A 95 2.85 -6.22 10.92
N ASN A 96 4.10 -6.25 10.47
CA ASN A 96 4.51 -6.22 9.07
C ASN A 96 5.41 -7.44 8.83
N ASP A 97 4.83 -8.50 8.29
CA ASP A 97 5.50 -9.77 8.08
C ASP A 97 5.86 -9.94 6.61
N TYR A 98 7.11 -10.27 6.34
CA TYR A 98 7.59 -10.63 5.01
C TYR A 98 7.32 -12.12 4.80
N MET A 99 6.32 -12.40 3.98
CA MET A 99 5.96 -13.74 3.55
C MET A 99 6.80 -14.17 2.36
N THR A 100 7.28 -15.40 2.36
CA THR A 100 8.00 -16.03 1.25
C THR A 100 7.18 -17.17 0.65
N PHE A 101 7.26 -17.32 -0.67
CA PHE A 101 6.67 -18.45 -1.39
C PHE A 101 7.51 -18.80 -2.61
N TYR A 102 7.43 -20.06 -3.04
CA TYR A 102 8.23 -20.58 -4.13
C TYR A 102 7.36 -20.80 -5.36
N ILE A 103 7.81 -20.28 -6.50
CA ILE A 103 7.20 -20.57 -7.81
C ILE A 103 8.11 -21.53 -8.54
N SER A 104 7.57 -22.72 -8.85
CA SER A 104 8.27 -23.73 -9.64
C SER A 104 8.32 -23.34 -11.11
N GLU A 105 9.26 -23.93 -11.84
CA GLU A 105 9.40 -23.73 -13.28
C GLU A 105 8.13 -24.18 -14.04
N ASP A 106 7.50 -25.27 -13.60
CA ASP A 106 6.25 -25.77 -14.16
C ASP A 106 5.09 -24.79 -13.96
N MET A 107 5.05 -24.13 -12.79
CA MET A 107 4.06 -23.09 -12.54
C MET A 107 4.33 -21.89 -13.45
N GLU A 108 5.56 -21.41 -13.55
CA GLU A 108 5.91 -20.24 -14.39
C GLU A 108 5.56 -20.45 -15.87
N GLN A 109 5.83 -21.64 -16.40
CA GLN A 109 5.50 -22.02 -17.78
C GLN A 109 3.99 -22.19 -18.03
N ALA A 110 3.18 -22.40 -16.99
CA ALA A 110 1.72 -22.51 -17.09
C ALA A 110 1.02 -21.17 -17.38
N ASN A 111 1.77 -20.12 -17.72
CA ASN A 111 1.27 -18.79 -18.05
C ASN A 111 0.53 -18.17 -16.85
N ILE A 112 1.24 -17.98 -15.73
CA ILE A 112 0.77 -17.28 -14.50
C ILE A 112 0.44 -15.79 -14.75
N ASP A 113 0.20 -15.36 -15.98
CA ASP A 113 -0.02 -13.93 -16.25
C ASP A 113 -1.27 -13.37 -15.56
N ASP A 114 -2.14 -14.22 -14.99
CA ASP A 114 -3.39 -13.83 -14.33
C ASP A 114 -3.71 -14.61 -13.02
N MET A 115 -2.72 -14.95 -12.16
CA MET A 115 -3.06 -15.47 -10.83
C MET A 115 -3.66 -14.36 -9.96
N ILE A 116 -4.91 -14.54 -9.54
CA ILE A 116 -5.63 -13.62 -8.65
C ILE A 116 -5.82 -14.31 -7.31
N LEU A 117 -5.05 -13.86 -6.32
CA LEU A 117 -5.10 -14.33 -4.94
C LEU A 117 -5.97 -13.36 -4.12
N ASP A 118 -7.18 -13.78 -3.76
CA ASP A 118 -8.20 -12.95 -3.09
C ASP A 118 -8.79 -13.63 -1.84
N GLU A 119 -9.02 -14.94 -1.88
CA GLU A 119 -9.38 -15.76 -0.73
C GLU A 119 -8.18 -16.51 -0.16
N ALA A 120 -7.98 -16.37 1.15
CA ALA A 120 -6.84 -16.96 1.85
C ALA A 120 -7.27 -17.65 3.15
N VAL A 121 -6.56 -18.70 3.52
CA VAL A 121 -6.61 -19.30 4.86
C VAL A 121 -5.34 -18.86 5.59
N VAL A 122 -5.51 -18.07 6.65
CA VAL A 122 -4.40 -17.60 7.47
C VAL A 122 -4.32 -18.40 8.76
N THR A 123 -3.10 -18.79 9.14
CA THR A 123 -2.84 -19.57 10.36
C THR A 123 -1.92 -18.79 11.28
N PHE A 124 -2.32 -18.71 12.55
CA PHE A 124 -1.53 -18.09 13.62
C PHE A 124 -0.91 -19.15 14.56
N ASN A 125 0.17 -18.78 15.24
CA ASN A 125 0.90 -19.63 16.18
C ASN A 125 0.11 -20.10 17.41
N ASN A 126 -0.96 -19.41 17.74
CA ASN A 126 -1.87 -19.78 18.83
C ASN A 126 -2.97 -20.75 18.39
N GLY A 127 -2.93 -21.24 17.14
CA GLY A 127 -3.88 -22.18 16.58
C GLY A 127 -5.12 -21.54 15.94
N ILE A 128 -5.25 -20.20 15.98
CA ILE A 128 -6.31 -19.49 15.26
C ILE A 128 -6.10 -19.71 13.75
N LYS A 129 -7.18 -20.11 13.08
CA LYS A 129 -7.26 -20.21 11.62
C LYS A 129 -8.46 -19.44 11.13
N GLN A 130 -8.27 -18.61 10.12
CA GLN A 130 -9.33 -17.79 9.54
C GLN A 130 -9.33 -17.92 8.03
N THR A 131 -10.50 -18.09 7.43
CA THR A 131 -10.69 -17.85 6.00
C THR A 131 -11.06 -16.39 5.81
N ILE A 132 -10.26 -15.66 5.05
CA ILE A 132 -10.40 -14.23 4.86
C ILE A 132 -10.37 -13.86 3.37
N HIS A 133 -10.99 -12.73 3.05
CA HIS A 133 -10.75 -12.04 1.78
C HIS A 133 -9.57 -11.08 1.98
N ILE A 134 -8.37 -11.49 1.57
CA ILE A 134 -7.13 -10.75 1.80
C ILE A 134 -7.04 -9.48 0.95
N GLY A 135 -7.92 -9.30 -0.03
CA GLY A 135 -7.88 -8.18 -0.97
C GLY A 135 -7.78 -8.71 -2.39
N LYS A 136 -6.91 -8.13 -3.21
CA LYS A 136 -6.65 -8.63 -4.56
C LYS A 136 -5.16 -8.53 -4.87
N ILE A 137 -4.48 -9.68 -4.83
CA ILE A 137 -3.07 -9.79 -5.22
C ILE A 137 -3.03 -10.42 -6.61
N MET A 138 -2.59 -9.64 -7.58
CA MET A 138 -2.34 -10.07 -8.94
C MET A 138 -0.89 -10.47 -9.07
N ALA A 139 -0.68 -11.78 -9.17
CA ALA A 139 0.63 -12.38 -9.33
C ALA A 139 0.81 -12.79 -10.78
N GLY A 140 1.75 -12.17 -11.50
CA GLY A 140 1.93 -12.40 -12.93
C GLY A 140 3.04 -11.56 -13.54
N GLY A 141 3.71 -12.11 -14.55
CA GLY A 141 4.99 -11.63 -15.05
C GLY A 141 4.90 -10.87 -16.37
N ARG A 142 4.17 -9.75 -16.41
CA ARG A 142 4.18 -8.93 -17.64
C ARG A 142 5.53 -8.20 -17.79
N LYS A 143 6.32 -8.61 -18.77
CA LYS A 143 7.57 -7.92 -19.13
C LYS A 143 7.22 -6.66 -19.93
N GLY A 144 7.87 -5.55 -19.59
CA GLY A 144 7.85 -4.37 -20.46
C GLY A 144 8.46 -4.71 -21.82
N SER A 145 8.09 -3.93 -22.83
CA SER A 145 8.65 -4.05 -24.19
C SER A 145 10.17 -3.83 -24.24
N GLY A 146 10.74 -3.20 -23.21
CA GLY A 146 12.16 -2.84 -23.14
C GLY A 146 12.56 -1.75 -24.13
N GLN A 147 11.60 -1.11 -24.80
CA GLN A 147 11.85 -0.06 -25.79
C GLN A 147 12.23 1.28 -25.16
N ILE A 148 11.90 1.49 -23.87
CA ILE A 148 12.41 2.60 -23.06
C ILE A 148 13.17 2.07 -21.86
N HIS A 149 14.28 2.71 -21.51
CA HIS A 149 15.18 2.24 -20.46
C HIS A 149 15.06 3.13 -19.23
N GLY A 150 14.66 2.55 -18.09
CA GLY A 150 14.67 3.27 -16.81
C GLY A 150 16.11 3.56 -16.37
N THR A 151 16.49 4.83 -16.34
CA THR A 151 17.84 5.28 -15.94
C THR A 151 17.91 5.66 -14.46
N MET A 152 16.77 6.01 -13.85
CA MET A 152 16.67 6.34 -12.43
C MET A 152 15.28 5.99 -11.91
N SER A 153 15.21 5.38 -10.72
CA SER A 153 13.98 5.23 -9.96
C SER A 153 14.21 5.60 -8.50
N GLY A 154 13.19 6.15 -7.84
CA GLY A 154 13.21 6.45 -6.42
C GLY A 154 11.80 6.50 -5.86
N SER A 155 11.65 6.15 -4.59
CA SER A 155 10.42 6.33 -3.83
C SER A 155 10.72 7.01 -2.49
N SER A 156 9.72 7.71 -1.98
CA SER A 156 9.75 8.42 -0.71
C SER A 156 8.79 7.79 0.29
N SER A 157 9.07 7.96 1.57
CA SER A 157 8.13 7.63 2.66
C SER A 157 6.85 8.48 2.63
N THR A 158 6.80 9.54 1.82
CA THR A 158 5.62 10.39 1.62
C THR A 158 4.64 9.83 0.59
N GLY A 159 4.92 8.68 -0.04
CA GLY A 159 4.08 8.08 -1.07
C GLY A 159 4.33 8.63 -2.47
N GLU A 160 5.41 9.39 -2.65
CA GLU A 160 5.90 9.84 -3.97
C GLU A 160 6.85 8.80 -4.57
N ALA A 161 6.69 8.52 -5.85
CA ALA A 161 7.64 7.76 -6.66
C ALA A 161 7.99 8.49 -7.95
N LYS A 162 9.24 8.36 -8.37
CA LYS A 162 9.76 8.97 -9.59
C LYS A 162 10.52 7.93 -10.39
N VAL A 163 10.25 7.89 -11.69
CA VAL A 163 11.04 7.13 -12.66
C VAL A 163 11.42 8.04 -13.82
N VAL A 164 12.67 7.96 -14.26
CA VAL A 164 13.17 8.64 -15.46
C VAL A 164 13.55 7.58 -16.47
N TYR A 165 13.01 7.72 -17.68
CA TYR A 165 13.27 6.88 -18.82
C TYR A 165 14.10 7.63 -19.86
N GLU A 166 15.09 6.95 -20.41
CA GLU A 166 15.71 7.31 -21.68
C GLU A 166 14.85 6.81 -22.84
N VAL A 167 14.56 7.71 -23.77
CA VAL A 167 13.67 7.49 -24.93
C VAL A 167 14.51 7.54 -26.19
N HIS A 168 14.90 6.37 -26.72
CA HIS A 168 15.78 6.27 -27.88
C HIS A 168 15.10 6.63 -29.21
N LYS A 169 13.80 6.37 -29.31
CA LYS A 169 12.93 6.74 -30.42
C LYS A 169 11.79 7.56 -29.86
N ASP A 170 11.38 8.65 -30.51
CA ASP A 170 10.26 9.43 -30.00
C ASP A 170 9.02 8.54 -29.86
N ILE A 171 8.31 8.70 -28.75
CA ILE A 171 7.12 7.89 -28.44
C ILE A 171 5.90 8.77 -28.20
N THR A 172 4.74 8.19 -28.44
CA THR A 172 3.44 8.75 -28.08
C THR A 172 2.75 7.80 -27.11
N ILE A 173 2.53 8.23 -25.87
CA ILE A 173 1.76 7.49 -24.87
C ILE A 173 0.28 7.73 -25.15
N HIS A 174 -0.48 6.67 -25.39
CA HIS A 174 -1.90 6.72 -25.72
C HIS A 174 -2.79 6.36 -24.53
N HIS A 175 -2.32 5.48 -23.66
CA HIS A 175 -3.12 4.91 -22.59
C HIS A 175 -2.28 4.61 -21.36
N ILE A 176 -2.92 4.72 -20.19
CA ILE A 176 -2.35 4.40 -18.88
C ILE A 176 -3.33 3.44 -18.18
N SER A 177 -2.85 2.28 -17.75
CA SER A 177 -3.71 1.24 -17.15
C SER A 177 -3.07 0.59 -15.92
N THR A 178 -3.87 -0.05 -15.08
CA THR A 178 -3.45 -1.00 -14.03
C THR A 178 -4.52 -2.07 -13.97
N ASN A 179 -4.19 -3.29 -13.56
CA ASN A 179 -5.22 -4.31 -13.36
C ASN A 179 -6.00 -4.09 -12.05
N LEU A 180 -5.54 -3.18 -11.18
CA LEU A 180 -6.18 -2.78 -9.93
C LEU A 180 -6.84 -1.38 -10.04
N TYR A 181 -7.39 -1.05 -11.21
CA TYR A 181 -7.92 0.30 -11.46
C TYR A 181 -9.11 0.62 -10.57
N GLU A 182 -10.03 -0.32 -10.37
CA GLU A 182 -11.23 -0.06 -9.55
C GLU A 182 -10.87 0.11 -8.08
N GLU A 183 -9.92 -0.69 -7.59
CA GLU A 183 -9.43 -0.64 -6.20
C GLU A 183 -8.61 0.62 -5.94
N SER A 184 -7.86 1.11 -6.93
CA SER A 184 -7.00 2.30 -6.82
C SER A 184 -7.61 3.58 -7.42
N LYS A 185 -8.90 3.55 -7.80
CA LYS A 185 -9.56 4.62 -8.55
C LYS A 185 -9.51 5.96 -7.81
N GLY A 186 -8.83 6.93 -8.41
CA GLY A 186 -8.67 8.26 -7.83
C GLY A 186 -7.71 8.35 -6.64
N LEU A 187 -7.04 7.24 -6.28
CA LEU A 187 -5.95 7.26 -5.31
C LEU A 187 -4.68 7.80 -5.94
N VAL A 188 -4.26 7.24 -7.08
CA VAL A 188 -2.98 7.60 -7.69
C VAL A 188 -3.11 8.90 -8.46
N LYS A 189 -2.23 9.86 -8.13
CA LYS A 189 -1.99 11.06 -8.91
C LYS A 189 -0.66 10.93 -9.64
N MET A 190 -0.55 11.53 -10.81
CA MET A 190 0.62 11.39 -11.66
C MET A 190 0.93 12.69 -12.40
N ALA A 191 2.20 12.88 -12.73
CA ALA A 191 2.70 13.94 -13.60
C ALA A 191 3.78 13.37 -14.54
N MET A 192 3.82 13.86 -15.78
CA MET A 192 4.78 13.45 -16.81
C MET A 192 5.51 14.64 -17.43
N TYR A 193 6.81 14.50 -17.69
CA TYR A 193 7.68 15.57 -18.20
C TYR A 193 8.70 15.07 -19.23
N THR A 194 9.25 16.00 -20.02
CA THR A 194 10.33 15.76 -21.01
C THR A 194 11.44 16.83 -20.88
N ASP A 195 12.65 16.56 -21.38
CA ASP A 195 13.87 17.39 -21.22
C ASP A 195 13.79 18.83 -21.77
N HIS A 196 12.81 19.15 -22.62
CA HIS A 196 12.74 20.45 -23.32
C HIS A 196 11.55 21.33 -22.93
N GLY A 197 11.04 21.19 -21.71
CA GLY A 197 10.17 22.20 -21.13
C GLY A 197 9.03 21.61 -20.34
N ARG A 198 8.85 22.20 -19.16
CA ARG A 198 7.68 22.05 -18.29
C ARG A 198 6.39 22.40 -19.04
N VAL A 199 5.82 21.45 -19.77
CA VAL A 199 4.53 21.55 -20.45
C VAL A 199 4.06 20.09 -20.55
N GLN A 200 3.03 19.58 -19.86
CA GLN A 200 1.67 20.07 -19.80
C GLN A 200 0.88 19.30 -18.71
N ALA A 201 1.01 19.67 -17.43
CA ALA A 201 -0.07 19.43 -16.47
C ALA A 201 -0.97 20.67 -16.49
N ARG A 202 -1.61 20.95 -17.64
CA ARG A 202 -2.71 21.91 -17.67
C ARG A 202 -3.97 21.12 -17.33
N SER A 203 -4.37 21.19 -16.07
CA SER A 203 -5.71 20.78 -15.69
C SER A 203 -6.70 21.71 -16.41
N ASN A 204 -7.66 21.14 -17.14
CA ASN A 204 -8.88 21.88 -17.50
C ASN A 204 -9.77 22.11 -16.26
N ALA A 205 -9.48 21.44 -15.15
CA ALA A 205 -10.09 21.70 -13.87
C ALA A 205 -9.53 23.01 -13.29
N GLY A 206 -10.42 23.98 -13.09
CA GLY A 206 -10.12 25.23 -12.40
C GLY A 206 -9.36 24.97 -11.11
N SER A 207 -8.25 25.69 -10.97
CA SER A 207 -7.35 25.78 -9.81
C SER A 207 -8.00 25.33 -8.49
N LYS A 208 -7.58 24.19 -7.93
CA LYS A 208 -7.78 23.94 -6.49
C LYS A 208 -6.87 22.93 -5.78
N GLU A 209 -6.04 22.14 -6.46
CA GLU A 209 -5.04 21.31 -5.75
C GLU A 209 -3.66 21.39 -6.42
N LYS A 210 -2.86 22.39 -5.99
CA LYS A 210 -1.41 22.35 -6.17
C LYS A 210 -0.84 21.81 -4.86
N ILE A 211 -0.40 20.56 -4.84
CA ILE A 211 0.31 20.00 -3.68
C ILE A 211 1.74 20.54 -3.74
N GLN A 212 2.11 21.37 -2.76
CA GLN A 212 3.48 21.81 -2.55
C GLN A 212 4.15 20.80 -1.61
N GLU A 213 5.23 20.16 -2.03
CA GLU A 213 6.18 19.63 -1.06
C GLU A 213 7.64 19.82 -1.50
N GLN A 214 8.48 19.87 -0.47
CA GLN A 214 9.89 20.28 -0.47
C GLN A 214 10.79 19.11 -0.87
N GLU A 215 11.47 19.23 -2.00
CA GLU A 215 12.66 18.40 -2.25
C GLU A 215 13.78 18.83 -1.29
N HIS A 216 14.08 18.04 -0.27
CA HIS A 216 15.39 18.06 0.40
C HIS A 216 16.43 17.33 -0.46
N PHE A 217 16.66 17.82 -1.67
CA PHE A 217 17.81 17.45 -2.48
C PHE A 217 18.60 18.72 -2.79
N HIS A 218 19.66 18.96 -2.01
CA HIS A 218 20.74 19.92 -2.31
C HIS A 218 20.27 21.32 -2.78
N GLY A 219 19.68 22.09 -1.85
CA GLY A 219 19.84 23.55 -1.82
C GLY A 219 19.33 24.36 -3.03
N LYS A 220 18.32 23.90 -3.79
CA LYS A 220 17.70 24.71 -4.86
C LYS A 220 16.17 24.68 -4.80
N ASN A 221 15.59 25.84 -5.12
CA ASN A 221 14.17 26.19 -5.15
C ASN A 221 13.17 25.03 -5.30
N ILE A 222 12.27 24.91 -4.32
CA ILE A 222 11.13 23.99 -4.27
C ILE A 222 10.32 24.12 -5.57
N LYS A 223 10.33 23.06 -6.39
CA LYS A 223 9.49 22.95 -7.58
C LYS A 223 8.21 22.22 -7.19
N THR A 224 7.09 22.92 -7.12
CA THR A 224 5.77 22.28 -7.00
C THR A 224 5.51 21.40 -8.22
N ILE A 225 5.37 20.08 -8.02
CA ILE A 225 5.00 19.12 -9.06
C ILE A 225 3.46 19.10 -9.14
N PRO A 226 2.83 19.57 -10.24
CA PRO A 226 1.38 19.53 -10.40
C PRO A 226 0.88 18.10 -10.70
N TYR A 227 0.77 17.27 -9.66
CA TYR A 227 0.13 15.97 -9.75
C TYR A 227 -1.35 16.10 -10.09
N VAL A 228 -1.84 15.33 -11.06
CA VAL A 228 -3.27 15.24 -11.41
C VAL A 228 -3.75 13.79 -11.28
N PRO A 229 -5.05 13.55 -11.02
CA PRO A 229 -5.61 12.20 -11.12
C PRO A 229 -5.30 11.60 -12.50
N ILE A 230 -5.03 10.29 -12.57
CA ILE A 230 -4.62 9.64 -13.83
C ILE A 230 -5.61 9.86 -14.97
N LYS A 231 -6.92 9.82 -14.67
CA LYS A 231 -8.00 10.10 -15.63
C LYS A 231 -7.97 11.51 -16.23
N ASP A 232 -7.30 12.45 -15.58
CA ASP A 232 -7.22 13.86 -15.97
C ASP A 232 -5.89 14.19 -16.68
N ILE A 233 -5.02 13.19 -16.88
CA ILE A 233 -3.80 13.33 -17.67
C ILE A 233 -4.17 13.58 -19.13
N SER A 234 -3.55 14.59 -19.74
CA SER A 234 -3.73 14.89 -21.16
C SER A 234 -3.00 13.85 -22.01
N LEU A 235 -3.77 12.94 -22.61
CA LEU A 235 -3.30 11.96 -23.60
C LEU A 235 -3.90 12.29 -24.98
N PRO A 236 -3.17 12.01 -26.08
CA PRO A 236 -1.85 11.36 -26.11
C PRO A 236 -0.71 12.28 -25.64
N PHE A 237 0.30 11.71 -24.98
CA PHE A 237 1.48 12.43 -24.47
C PHE A 237 2.72 12.08 -25.30
N LYS A 238 3.39 13.08 -25.88
CA LYS A 238 4.59 12.87 -26.69
C LYS A 238 5.86 13.04 -25.85
N ALA A 239 6.76 12.06 -25.94
CA ALA A 239 8.07 12.13 -25.30
C ALA A 239 9.20 11.95 -26.32
N THR A 240 10.23 12.78 -26.19
CA THR A 240 11.41 12.81 -27.07
C THR A 240 12.66 12.83 -26.18
N LYS A 241 13.61 11.92 -26.40
CA LYS A 241 14.87 11.75 -25.63
C LYS A 241 14.73 11.31 -24.17
N SER A 242 13.80 11.88 -23.43
CA SER A 242 13.54 11.52 -22.04
C SER A 242 12.06 11.62 -21.67
N LEU A 243 11.67 10.78 -20.72
CA LEU A 243 10.36 10.79 -20.09
C LEU A 243 10.56 10.66 -18.58
N GLU A 244 10.14 11.68 -17.83
CA GLU A 244 10.06 11.61 -16.36
C GLU A 244 8.60 11.38 -15.97
N VAL A 245 8.37 10.38 -15.12
CA VAL A 245 7.06 10.05 -14.57
C VAL A 245 7.14 10.13 -13.06
N CYS A 246 6.35 11.02 -12.49
CA CYS A 246 6.16 11.14 -11.05
C CYS A 246 4.78 10.62 -10.69
N THR A 247 4.70 9.80 -9.65
CA THR A 247 3.45 9.33 -9.06
C THR A 247 3.39 9.72 -7.61
N TYR A 248 2.17 9.85 -7.09
CA TYR A 248 1.91 10.19 -5.70
C TYR A 248 0.60 9.55 -5.26
N ILE A 249 0.62 8.84 -4.14
CA ILE A 249 -0.59 8.40 -3.44
C ILE A 249 -0.78 9.29 -2.21
N PRO A 250 -1.67 10.29 -2.25
CA PRO A 250 -2.09 10.98 -1.03
C PRO A 250 -2.71 9.98 -0.05
N ALA A 251 -2.52 10.25 1.25
CA ALA A 251 -3.24 9.52 2.29
C ALA A 251 -4.75 9.56 2.00
N PRO A 252 -5.41 8.41 1.78
CA PRO A 252 -6.84 8.42 1.52
C PRO A 252 -7.59 8.91 2.76
N GLU A 253 -8.73 9.59 2.55
CA GLU A 253 -9.57 10.04 3.67
C GLU A 253 -10.67 9.03 4.03
N ASP A 254 -10.97 8.11 3.10
CA ASP A 254 -11.96 7.03 3.25
C ASP A 254 -11.34 5.72 3.77
N GLU A 255 -12.11 4.63 3.78
CA GLU A 255 -11.69 3.33 4.32
C GLU A 255 -10.44 2.75 3.63
N ARG A 256 -10.12 3.20 2.41
CA ARG A 256 -8.94 2.76 1.66
C ARG A 256 -7.64 3.12 2.34
N LYS A 257 -7.65 4.07 3.28
CA LYS A 257 -6.48 4.44 4.10
C LYS A 257 -5.98 3.34 5.02
N PHE A 258 -6.76 2.27 5.18
CA PHE A 258 -6.39 1.10 5.97
C PHE A 258 -5.95 -0.07 5.10
N ASN A 259 -5.98 0.08 3.78
CA ASN A 259 -5.52 -0.92 2.83
C ASN A 259 -4.04 -0.70 2.51
N VAL A 260 -3.40 -1.75 2.01
CA VAL A 260 -2.01 -1.71 1.55
C VAL A 260 -2.01 -1.85 0.03
N TYR A 261 -1.26 -1.00 -0.65
CA TYR A 261 -1.17 -1.00 -2.11
C TYR A 261 0.27 -1.15 -2.57
N ASN A 262 0.46 -1.96 -3.61
CA ASN A 262 1.68 -2.07 -4.40
C ASN A 262 1.23 -2.14 -5.85
N LEU A 263 1.10 -0.98 -6.48
CA LEU A 263 0.44 -0.83 -7.77
C LEU A 263 1.46 -0.79 -8.89
N ARG A 264 1.05 -1.28 -10.06
CA ARG A 264 1.87 -1.27 -11.26
C ARG A 264 1.08 -0.71 -12.43
N TYR A 265 1.24 0.58 -12.64
CA TYR A 265 0.67 1.25 -13.79
C TYR A 265 1.50 0.99 -15.05
N ALA A 266 0.84 0.74 -16.16
CA ALA A 266 1.42 0.50 -17.47
C ALA A 266 1.22 1.72 -18.37
N LEU A 267 2.28 2.19 -18.99
CA LEU A 267 2.26 3.16 -20.08
C LEU A 267 2.20 2.41 -21.40
N HIS A 268 1.15 2.63 -22.17
CA HIS A 268 1.01 2.08 -23.52
C HIS A 268 1.39 3.15 -24.53
N PHE A 269 2.38 2.87 -25.36
CA PHE A 269 2.93 3.85 -26.29
C PHE A 269 3.21 3.25 -27.67
N GLU A 270 3.34 4.15 -28.64
CA GLU A 270 3.74 3.87 -30.01
C GLU A 270 4.98 4.69 -30.34
N ASP A 271 5.99 4.07 -30.95
CA ASP A 271 7.19 4.77 -31.45
C ASP A 271 6.96 5.43 -32.83
N VAL A 272 7.91 6.23 -33.30
CA VAL A 272 7.85 6.88 -34.64
C VAL A 272 7.71 5.93 -35.83
N ASN A 273 8.02 4.65 -35.67
CA ASN A 273 7.90 3.64 -36.72
C ASN A 273 6.56 2.90 -36.66
N GLY A 274 5.73 3.17 -35.66
CA GLY A 274 4.47 2.48 -35.40
C GLY A 274 4.62 1.24 -34.50
N ASP A 275 5.80 1.00 -33.93
CA ASP A 275 6.01 -0.12 -33.01
C ASP A 275 5.30 0.18 -31.68
N GLN A 276 4.40 -0.71 -31.27
CA GLN A 276 3.70 -0.61 -29.99
C GLN A 276 4.59 -1.13 -28.85
N GLY A 277 4.49 -0.49 -27.70
CA GLY A 277 5.23 -0.83 -26.49
C GLY A 277 4.41 -0.64 -25.23
N ILE A 278 4.77 -1.41 -24.20
CA ILE A 278 4.26 -1.26 -22.84
C ILE A 278 5.44 -1.08 -21.91
N GLU A 279 5.35 -0.11 -20.99
CA GLU A 279 6.31 0.06 -19.90
C GLU A 279 5.60 0.12 -18.57
N TYR A 280 6.12 -0.61 -17.57
CA TYR A 280 5.52 -0.65 -16.24
C TYR A 280 6.24 0.31 -15.28
N LEU A 281 5.47 1.18 -14.65
CA LEU A 281 5.91 2.02 -13.55
C LEU A 281 6.09 1.17 -12.29
N LEU A 282 7.18 1.42 -11.57
CA LEU A 282 7.54 0.71 -10.34
C LEU A 282 7.34 1.60 -9.11
N ASN A 283 7.29 0.98 -7.93
CA ASN A 283 7.31 1.63 -6.62
C ASN A 283 6.11 2.55 -6.35
N ILE A 284 4.93 2.22 -6.87
CA ILE A 284 3.70 2.96 -6.58
C ILE A 284 3.04 2.30 -5.37
N ASP A 285 3.59 2.60 -4.20
CA ASP A 285 3.28 1.90 -2.95
C ASP A 285 2.52 2.81 -1.98
N TYR A 286 1.57 2.25 -1.25
CA TYR A 286 0.95 2.90 -0.09
C TYR A 286 0.84 1.92 1.06
N ARG A 287 1.32 2.34 2.22
CA ARG A 287 1.18 1.62 3.48
C ARG A 287 0.40 2.51 4.46
N PRO A 288 -0.56 1.95 5.19
CA PRO A 288 -1.33 2.72 6.16
C PRO A 288 -0.41 3.23 7.28
N ASP A 289 -0.39 4.54 7.49
CA ASP A 289 0.19 5.14 8.69
C ASP A 289 -0.87 5.21 9.78
N PHE A 290 -0.74 4.31 10.76
CA PHE A 290 -1.66 4.26 11.88
C PHE A 290 -1.23 5.26 12.96
N ALA A 291 -1.76 6.48 12.91
CA ALA A 291 -1.85 7.26 14.15
C ALA A 291 -2.70 6.50 15.17
N ASN A 292 -2.39 6.56 16.48
CA ASN A 292 -3.15 5.85 17.53
C ASN A 292 -4.69 6.03 17.44
N ARG A 293 -5.17 7.18 16.93
CA ARG A 293 -6.59 7.45 16.71
C ARG A 293 -7.17 6.71 15.50
N SER A 294 -6.44 6.65 14.37
CA SER A 294 -6.93 6.02 13.14
C SER A 294 -7.04 4.50 13.28
N LEU A 295 -6.15 3.87 14.05
CA LEU A 295 -6.23 2.43 14.34
C LEU A 295 -7.50 2.08 15.14
N LYS A 296 -7.85 2.90 16.14
CA LYS A 296 -9.09 2.71 16.90
C LYS A 296 -10.34 2.86 16.02
N ASP A 297 -10.32 3.85 15.13
CA ASP A 297 -11.44 4.08 14.21
C ASP A 297 -11.57 2.93 13.20
N PHE A 298 -10.46 2.34 12.76
CA PHE A 298 -10.44 1.12 11.94
C PHE A 298 -11.04 -0.10 12.66
N ILE A 299 -10.63 -0.36 13.90
CA ILE A 299 -11.19 -1.48 14.68
C ILE A 299 -12.71 -1.35 14.82
N LYS A 300 -13.17 -0.12 15.12
CA LYS A 300 -14.60 0.19 15.23
C LYS A 300 -15.37 0.00 13.92
N SER A 301 -14.80 0.40 12.78
CA SER A 301 -15.47 0.24 11.48
C SER A 301 -15.64 -1.23 11.09
N ARG A 302 -14.82 -2.13 11.65
CA ARG A 302 -14.97 -3.58 11.51
C ARG A 302 -16.03 -4.21 12.42
N GLY A 303 -16.82 -3.39 13.14
CA GLY A 303 -17.92 -3.86 13.98
C GLY A 303 -17.47 -4.41 15.34
N LYS A 304 -16.28 -4.03 15.82
CA LYS A 304 -15.73 -4.38 17.13
C LYS A 304 -15.64 -3.17 18.06
#